data_AF-A0A8J7RMH7-F1
#
_entry.id   AF-A0A8J7RMH7-F1
#
_cell.length_a   1.000
_cell.length_b   1.000
_cell.length_c   1.000
_cell.angle_alpha   90.00
_cell.angle_beta   90.00
_cell.angle_gamma   90.00
#
_symmetry.space_group_name_H-M   'P 1'
#
loop_
_entity.id
_entity.type
_entity.pdbx_description
1 polymer ?
#
loop_
_entity_poly.entity_id
_entity_poly.type
_entity_poly.pdbx_seq_one_letter_code
_entity_poly.pdbx_strand_id
1 'polypeptide(L)'
;MNYIIKLPPKSKREEIIDAWVNDILNDHEYKKLRATLDELIASGFNRDGVMFMFLHKSTHEIARKKILEQSHYELADIAFSTPISLN
;
A
#
# COMPACT_ATOMS: atom_id res chain seq x y z
N MET A 1 26.48 -10.61 -1.12
CA MET A 1 25.14 -10.88 -1.70
C MET A 1 24.55 -9.53 -2.08
N ASN A 2 24.43 -9.21 -3.37
CA ASN A 2 23.70 -8.01 -3.81
C ASN A 2 22.20 -8.34 -3.72
N TYR A 3 21.54 -7.86 -2.68
CA TYR A 3 20.08 -7.93 -2.56
C TYR A 3 19.49 -6.96 -3.60
N ILE A 4 19.33 -7.43 -4.84
CA ILE A 4 18.56 -6.68 -5.84
C ILE A 4 17.10 -6.81 -5.43
N ILE A 5 16.65 -5.84 -4.62
CA ILE A 5 15.25 -5.69 -4.26
C ILE A 5 14.50 -5.31 -5.55
N LYS A 6 13.86 -6.30 -6.18
CA LYS A 6 12.97 -6.06 -7.31
C LYS A 6 11.71 -5.39 -6.80
N LEU A 7 11.63 -4.08 -7.00
CA LEU A 7 10.40 -3.33 -6.76
C LEU A 7 9.34 -3.74 -7.79
N PRO A 8 8.06 -3.77 -7.41
CA PRO A 8 6.96 -3.96 -8.35
C PRO A 8 6.99 -2.90 -9.47
N PRO A 9 6.62 -3.26 -10.71
CA PRO A 9 6.50 -2.30 -11.81
C PRO A 9 5.46 -1.22 -11.48
N LYS A 10 5.56 -0.05 -12.14
CA LYS A 10 4.65 1.09 -11.90
C LYS A 10 3.16 0.71 -12.01
N SER A 11 2.80 -0.17 -12.94
CA SER A 11 1.42 -0.66 -13.11
C SER A 11 0.90 -1.40 -11.87
N LYS A 12 1.76 -2.17 -11.19
CA LYS A 12 1.41 -2.86 -9.95
C LYS A 12 1.45 -1.95 -8.72
N ARG A 13 2.27 -0.90 -8.74
CA ARG A 13 2.29 0.12 -7.68
C ARG A 13 0.94 0.80 -7.52
N GLU A 14 0.28 1.17 -8.62
CA GLU A 14 -1.05 1.82 -8.56
C GLU A 14 -2.10 0.89 -7.97
N GLU A 15 -2.14 -0.38 -8.41
CA GLU A 15 -3.05 -1.41 -7.90
C GLU A 15 -2.92 -1.61 -6.38
N ILE A 16 -1.68 -1.63 -5.87
CA ILE A 16 -1.42 -1.75 -4.43
C ILE A 16 -1.88 -0.51 -3.67
N ILE A 17 -1.65 0.68 -4.21
CA ILE A 17 -2.13 1.92 -3.61
C ILE A 17 -3.66 1.95 -3.59
N ASP A 18 -4.31 1.48 -4.65
CA ASP A 18 -5.77 1.43 -4.73
C ASP A 18 -6.36 0.43 -3.73
N ALA A 19 -5.78 -0.76 -3.60
CA ALA A 19 -6.17 -1.72 -2.58
C ALA A 19 -6.00 -1.13 -1.17
N TRP A 20 -4.89 -0.44 -0.92
CA TRP A 20 -4.62 0.20 0.36
C TRP A 20 -5.62 1.31 0.69
N VAL A 21 -5.88 2.22 -0.26
CA VAL A 21 -6.84 3.32 -0.11
C VAL A 21 -8.25 2.77 0.10
N ASN A 22 -8.64 1.76 -0.69
CA ASN A 22 -9.97 1.15 -0.55
C ASN A 22 -10.17 0.57 0.85
N ASP A 23 -9.16 -0.13 1.38
CA ASP A 23 -9.26 -0.77 2.68
C ASP A 23 -9.27 0.26 3.81
N ILE A 24 -8.54 1.37 3.68
CA ILE A 24 -8.63 2.51 4.60
C ILE A 24 -10.04 3.11 4.62
N LEU A 25 -10.72 3.16 3.47
CA LEU A 25 -11.99 3.86 3.33
C LEU A 25 -13.22 3.00 3.65
N ASN A 26 -13.15 1.68 3.47
CA ASN A 26 -14.34 0.83 3.44
C ASN A 26 -14.29 -0.39 4.37
N ASP A 27 -13.15 -1.07 4.48
CA ASP A 27 -13.08 -2.40 5.12
C ASP A 27 -12.34 -2.35 6.46
N HIS A 28 -11.35 -1.47 6.60
CA HIS A 28 -10.42 -1.30 7.74
C HIS A 28 -9.69 -2.58 8.21
N GLU A 29 -10.04 -3.76 7.69
CA GLU A 29 -9.44 -5.06 7.98
C GLU A 29 -8.26 -5.39 7.04
N TYR A 30 -7.99 -4.53 6.05
CA TYR A 30 -6.88 -4.66 5.10
C TYR A 30 -6.87 -5.98 4.31
N LYS A 31 -8.04 -6.57 4.05
CA LYS A 31 -8.14 -7.88 3.37
C LYS A 31 -7.72 -7.83 1.91
N LYS A 32 -8.14 -6.80 1.17
CA LYS A 32 -7.77 -6.66 -0.25
C LYS A 32 -6.29 -6.36 -0.37
N LEU A 33 -5.77 -5.47 0.49
CA LEU A 33 -4.36 -5.17 0.54
C LEU A 33 -3.54 -6.44 0.78
N ARG A 34 -3.91 -7.26 1.78
CA ARG A 34 -3.23 -8.55 2.04
C ARG A 34 -3.28 -9.49 0.83
N ALA A 35 -4.45 -9.66 0.21
CA ALA A 35 -4.58 -10.50 -0.99
C ALA A 35 -3.68 -10.01 -2.14
N THR A 36 -3.66 -8.70 -2.43
CA THR A 36 -2.78 -8.11 -3.45
C THR A 36 -1.30 -8.33 -3.13
N LEU A 37 -0.91 -8.25 -1.85
CA LEU A 37 0.46 -8.52 -1.41
C LEU A 37 0.85 -9.98 -1.62
N ASP A 38 -0.03 -10.92 -1.25
CA ASP A 38 0.20 -12.35 -1.40
C ASP A 38 0.33 -12.74 -2.89
N GLU A 39 -0.51 -12.18 -3.76
CA GLU A 39 -0.42 -12.38 -5.21
C GLU A 39 0.91 -11.90 -5.80
N LEU A 40 1.42 -10.76 -5.33
CA LEU A 40 2.71 -10.22 -5.79
C LEU A 40 3.88 -11.09 -5.31
N ILE A 41 3.83 -11.56 -4.07
CA ILE A 41 4.85 -12.49 -3.55
C ILE A 41 4.81 -13.80 -4.33
N ALA A 42 3.62 -14.36 -4.57
CA ALA A 42 3.43 -15.56 -5.38
C ALA A 42 3.92 -15.38 -6.83
N SER A 43 3.82 -14.17 -7.37
CA SER A 43 4.33 -13.80 -8.70
C SER A 43 5.86 -13.58 -8.75
N GLY A 44 6.56 -13.77 -7.63
CA GLY A 44 8.02 -13.71 -7.55
C GLY A 44 8.60 -12.36 -7.15
N PHE A 45 7.78 -11.41 -6.70
CA PHE A 45 8.28 -10.17 -6.10
C PHE A 45 8.76 -10.41 -4.67
N ASN A 46 9.82 -9.69 -4.29
CA ASN A 46 10.36 -9.79 -2.95
C ASN A 46 9.45 -9.06 -1.96
N ARG A 47 9.02 -9.73 -0.89
CA ARG A 47 8.18 -9.17 0.17
C ARG A 47 8.71 -7.83 0.69
N ASP A 48 10.00 -7.77 1.03
CA ASP A 48 10.65 -6.54 1.50
C ASP A 48 10.57 -5.43 0.44
N GLY A 49 10.74 -5.77 -0.84
CA GLY A 49 10.58 -4.80 -1.94
C GLY A 49 9.18 -4.24 -2.09
N VAL A 50 8.17 -5.08 -1.87
CA VAL A 50 6.78 -4.62 -1.81
C VAL A 50 6.55 -3.76 -0.56
N MET A 51 7.15 -4.12 0.57
CA MET A 51 7.07 -3.35 1.82
C MET A 51 7.73 -1.98 1.74
N PHE A 52 8.92 -1.89 1.13
CA PHE A 52 9.65 -0.63 0.94
C PHE A 52 8.87 0.40 0.11
N MET A 53 7.95 -0.07 -0.73
CA MET A 53 7.07 0.84 -1.49
C MET A 53 6.13 1.62 -0.60
N PHE A 54 5.61 1.02 0.48
CA PHE A 54 4.79 1.76 1.45
C PHE A 54 5.61 2.80 2.19
N LEU A 55 6.91 2.54 2.44
CA LEU A 55 7.79 3.52 3.06
C LEU A 55 8.14 4.70 2.15
N HIS A 56 7.93 4.58 0.83
CA HIS A 56 8.34 5.61 -0.11
C HIS A 56 7.40 6.82 -0.07
N LYS A 57 7.97 8.03 0.06
CA LYS A 57 7.22 9.30 0.18
C LYS A 57 6.21 9.50 -0.96
N SER A 58 6.59 9.19 -2.20
CA SER A 58 5.68 9.35 -3.34
C SER A 58 4.44 8.45 -3.24
N THR A 59 4.56 7.27 -2.63
CA THR A 59 3.44 6.33 -2.46
C THR A 59 2.44 6.90 -1.47
N HIS A 60 2.93 7.44 -0.35
CA HIS A 60 2.12 8.15 0.64
C HIS A 60 1.42 9.37 0.06
N GLU A 61 2.10 10.18 -0.75
CA GLU A 61 1.49 11.37 -1.38
C GLU A 61 0.34 11.00 -2.32
N ILE A 62 0.50 9.94 -3.12
CA ILE A 62 -0.57 9.45 -4.02
C ILE A 62 -1.74 8.90 -3.21
N ALA A 63 -1.46 8.06 -2.21
CA ALA A 63 -2.51 7.49 -1.35
C ALA A 63 -3.28 8.60 -0.62
N ARG A 64 -2.57 9.59 -0.07
CA ARG A 64 -3.17 10.72 0.64
C ARG A 64 -4.08 11.53 -0.25
N LYS A 65 -3.62 11.83 -1.47
CA LYS A 65 -4.44 12.53 -2.46
C LYS A 65 -5.74 11.78 -2.74
N LYS A 66 -5.67 10.46 -2.99
CA LYS A 66 -6.84 9.63 -3.26
C LYS A 66 -7.81 9.56 -2.07
N ILE A 67 -7.30 9.46 -0.84
CA ILE A 67 -8.14 9.44 0.37
C ILE A 67 -8.84 10.79 0.58
N LEU A 68 -8.14 11.90 0.39
CA LEU A 68 -8.72 13.25 0.51
C LEU A 68 -9.76 13.55 -0.57
N GLU A 69 -9.59 13.01 -1.77
CA GLU A 69 -10.58 13.12 -2.86
C GLU A 69 -11.85 12.31 -2.60
N GLN A 70 -11.76 11.24 -1.80
CA GLN A 70 -12.84 10.27 -1.59
C GLN A 70 -13.43 10.27 -0.17
N SER A 71 -12.90 11.06 0.77
CA SER A 71 -13.37 11.08 2.17
C SER A 71 -13.22 12.43 2.87
N HIS A 72 -13.92 12.59 4.01
CA HIS A 72 -13.73 13.72 4.91
C HIS A 72 -12.38 13.66 5.64
N TYR A 73 -11.79 14.83 5.90
CA TYR A 73 -10.39 15.04 6.34
C TYR A 73 -9.93 14.15 7.51
N GLU A 74 -10.82 13.79 8.45
CA GLU A 74 -10.49 12.96 9.62
C GLU A 74 -10.00 11.55 9.28
N LEU A 75 -10.53 10.92 8.22
CA LEU A 75 -10.11 9.57 7.81
C LEU A 75 -8.69 9.55 7.21
N ALA A 76 -8.29 10.67 6.58
CA ALA A 76 -6.94 10.82 6.05
C ALA A 76 -5.90 10.85 7.17
N ASP A 77 -6.15 11.55 8.27
CA ASP A 77 -5.17 11.66 9.36
C ASP A 77 -5.04 10.36 10.16
N ILE A 78 -6.12 9.57 10.31
CA ILE A 78 -6.08 8.24 10.95
C ILE A 78 -5.25 7.25 10.12
N ALA A 79 -5.43 7.26 8.79
CA ALA A 79 -4.78 6.35 7.86
C ALA A 79 -3.24 6.45 7.82
N PHE A 80 -2.70 7.63 8.12
CA PHE A 80 -1.25 7.89 8.13
C PHE A 80 -0.65 8.02 9.54
N SER A 81 -1.47 8.00 10.59
CA SER A 81 -1.00 8.06 11.98
C SER A 81 -0.79 6.68 12.61
N THR A 82 -1.41 5.64 12.06
CA THR A 82 -1.19 4.26 12.51
C THR A 82 -0.04 3.60 11.73
N PRO A 83 0.96 3.03 12.41
CA PRO A 83 1.94 2.19 11.74
C PRO A 83 1.23 0.99 11.11
N ILE A 84 1.52 0.69 9.84
CA ILE A 84 0.99 -0.48 9.14
C ILE A 84 1.52 -1.74 9.86
N SER A 85 0.72 -2.30 10.76
CA SER A 85 1.00 -3.57 11.40
C SER A 85 0.48 -4.68 10.50
N LEU A 86 1.39 -5.43 9.87
CA LEU A 86 1.08 -6.57 9.00
C LEU A 86 1.24 -7.91 9.73
N ASN A 87 0.88 -7.95 11.02
CA ASN A 87 0.80 -9.20 11.75
C ASN A 87 -0.38 -10.06 11.25
#